data_AF-A0A1Y6BZA0-F1
#
_entry.id   AF-A0A1Y6BZA0-F1
#
_cell.length_a   1.000
_cell.length_b   1.000
_cell.length_c   1.000
_cell.angle_alpha   90.00
_cell.angle_beta   90.00
_cell.angle_gamma   90.00
#
_symmetry.space_group_name_H-M   'P 1'
#
loop_
_entity.id
_entity.type
_entity.pdbx_description
1 polymer ?
#
loop_
_entity_poly.entity_id
_entity_poly.type
_entity_poly.pdbx_seq_one_letter_code
_entity_poly.pdbx_strand_id
1 'polypeptide(L)'
;MRFILALTISLISGSSYGADCQPFQKSVHEKAVAGAKSIVFFASWCSSCLESIRKSDPKKSLYVAIYDEKSSAQEALDFALGDKISSASCVWDVEQVLGKRFGAKSLPFVFKKSPGVNTP
;
A
#
# COMPACT_ATOMS: atom_id res chain seq x y z
N MET A 1 -26.20 22.09 47.54
CA MET A 1 -25.86 22.13 46.11
C MET A 1 -24.87 21.01 45.83
N ARG A 2 -25.22 20.04 44.97
CA ARG A 2 -24.35 18.91 44.58
C ARG A 2 -23.86 19.16 43.15
N PHE A 3 -22.58 19.44 42.99
CA PHE A 3 -21.92 19.54 41.67
C PHE A 3 -21.45 18.14 41.28
N ILE A 4 -22.12 17.55 40.28
CA ILE A 4 -21.66 16.32 39.65
C ILE A 4 -20.66 16.73 38.56
N LEU A 5 -19.37 16.50 38.82
CA LEU A 5 -18.30 16.69 37.85
C LEU A 5 -18.33 15.50 36.88
N ALA A 6 -19.00 15.67 35.73
CA ALA A 6 -19.00 14.67 34.68
C ALA A 6 -17.62 14.64 33.99
N LEU A 7 -16.81 13.65 34.32
CA LEU A 7 -15.53 13.37 33.70
C LEU A 7 -15.78 12.86 32.27
N THR A 8 -15.81 13.74 31.28
CA THR A 8 -15.89 13.37 29.87
C THR A 8 -14.57 12.75 29.43
N ILE A 9 -14.50 11.43 29.49
CA ILE A 9 -13.43 10.64 28.90
C ILE A 9 -13.55 10.80 27.38
N SER A 10 -12.76 11.70 26.82
CA SER A 10 -12.54 11.76 25.37
C SER A 10 -11.88 10.46 24.93
N LEU A 11 -12.65 9.58 24.29
CA LEU A 11 -12.12 8.49 23.48
C LEU A 11 -11.35 9.12 22.32
N ILE A 12 -10.06 9.38 22.54
CA ILE A 12 -9.12 9.66 21.46
C ILE A 12 -8.94 8.31 20.76
N SER A 13 -9.77 8.05 19.74
CA SER A 13 -9.54 6.98 18.79
C SER A 13 -8.16 7.19 18.17
N GLY A 14 -7.18 6.44 18.68
CA GLY A 14 -5.83 6.44 18.14
C GLY A 14 -5.91 6.16 16.65
N SER A 15 -5.46 7.12 15.86
CA SER A 15 -5.31 6.94 14.42
C SER A 15 -4.25 5.86 14.23
N SER A 16 -4.62 4.70 13.72
CA SER A 16 -3.66 3.65 13.37
C SER A 16 -2.74 4.18 12.28
N TYR A 17 -1.56 4.65 12.66
CA TYR A 17 -0.50 5.05 11.75
C TYR A 17 0.18 3.78 11.19
N GLY A 18 -0.44 3.15 10.19
CA GLY A 18 0.11 2.01 9.46
C GLY A 18 -0.50 1.93 8.07
N ALA A 19 0.15 1.27 7.11
CA ALA A 19 -0.44 1.06 5.81
C ALA A 19 -1.65 0.15 5.93
N ASP A 20 -2.81 0.65 5.50
CA ASP A 20 -3.98 -0.22 5.29
C ASP A 20 -4.02 -0.70 3.84
N CYS A 21 -3.41 -1.85 3.58
CA CYS A 21 -3.48 -2.50 2.27
C CYS A 21 -4.93 -2.90 1.99
N GLN A 22 -5.57 -2.18 1.06
CA GLN A 22 -6.97 -2.39 0.73
C GLN A 22 -7.13 -3.60 -0.19
N PRO A 23 -8.16 -4.44 -0.01
CA PRO A 23 -8.44 -5.50 -0.96
C PRO A 23 -8.71 -4.91 -2.35
N PHE A 24 -8.25 -5.58 -3.40
CA PHE A 24 -8.46 -5.10 -4.76
C PHE A 24 -9.96 -4.88 -5.08
N GLN A 25 -10.26 -3.66 -5.49
CA GLN A 25 -11.56 -3.22 -5.99
C GLN A 25 -11.35 -2.42 -7.27
N LYS A 26 -11.91 -2.90 -8.38
CA LYS A 26 -11.63 -2.39 -9.73
C LYS A 26 -11.75 -0.87 -9.85
N SER A 27 -12.90 -0.30 -9.46
CA SER A 27 -13.20 1.14 -9.63
C SER A 27 -12.31 2.07 -8.78
N VAL A 28 -11.93 1.64 -7.58
CA VAL A 28 -11.08 2.41 -6.66
C VAL A 28 -9.63 2.37 -7.12
N HIS A 29 -9.16 1.18 -7.50
CA HIS A 29 -7.75 0.95 -7.79
C HIS A 29 -7.35 1.37 -9.21
N GLU A 30 -8.27 1.41 -10.18
CA GLU A 30 -7.98 1.98 -11.51
C GLU A 30 -7.55 3.44 -11.44
N LYS A 31 -8.14 4.25 -10.53
CA LYS A 31 -7.72 5.64 -10.30
C LYS A 31 -6.33 5.71 -9.67
N ALA A 32 -6.05 4.86 -8.69
CA ALA A 32 -4.74 4.79 -8.04
C ALA A 32 -3.64 4.38 -9.04
N VAL A 33 -3.93 3.38 -9.88
CA VAL A 33 -3.06 2.94 -10.98
C VAL A 33 -2.81 4.07 -11.99
N ALA A 34 -3.85 4.81 -12.39
CA ALA A 34 -3.71 5.90 -13.34
C ALA A 34 -2.84 7.06 -12.82
N GLY A 35 -2.98 7.39 -11.53
CA GLY A 35 -2.25 8.46 -10.86
C GLY A 35 -0.82 8.10 -10.42
N ALA A 36 -0.51 6.81 -10.29
CA ALA A 36 0.83 6.35 -9.91
C ALA A 36 1.85 6.53 -11.04
N LYS A 37 3.06 6.99 -10.70
CA LYS A 37 4.22 7.00 -11.62
C LYS A 37 4.93 5.65 -11.67
N SER A 38 4.84 4.88 -10.59
CA SER A 38 5.36 3.51 -10.51
C SER A 38 4.41 2.60 -9.76
N ILE A 39 4.43 1.32 -10.12
CA ILE A 39 3.70 0.26 -9.42
C ILE A 39 4.72 -0.77 -8.97
N VAL A 40 4.77 -1.02 -7.66
CA VAL A 40 5.72 -1.93 -7.02
C VAL A 40 4.96 -3.16 -6.56
N PHE A 41 5.17 -4.28 -7.23
CA PHE A 41 4.63 -5.57 -6.84
C PHE A 41 5.58 -6.25 -5.85
N PHE A 42 5.04 -6.73 -4.73
CA PHE A 42 5.83 -7.32 -3.66
C PHE A 42 5.08 -8.42 -2.90
N ALA A 43 5.82 -9.14 -2.06
CA ALA A 43 5.32 -10.02 -1.01
C ALA A 43 6.25 -9.91 0.21
N SER A 44 5.73 -10.18 1.40
CA SER A 44 6.42 -10.09 2.69
C SER A 44 7.60 -11.07 2.79
N TRP A 45 7.46 -12.26 2.22
CA TRP A 45 8.50 -13.29 2.17
C TRP A 45 9.63 -13.01 1.15
N CYS A 46 9.48 -11.98 0.32
CA CYS A 46 10.45 -11.60 -0.71
C CYS A 46 11.49 -10.62 -0.14
N SER A 47 12.67 -11.13 0.20
CA SER A 47 13.76 -10.33 0.80
C SER A 47 14.20 -9.14 -0.06
N SER A 48 14.28 -9.32 -1.38
CA SER A 48 14.65 -8.27 -2.34
C SER A 48 13.53 -7.24 -2.57
N CYS A 49 12.30 -7.52 -2.13
CA CYS A 49 11.19 -6.60 -2.28
C CYS A 49 11.30 -5.39 -1.35
N LEU A 50 11.83 -5.56 -0.14
CA LEU A 50 12.04 -4.46 0.81
C LEU A 50 12.95 -3.36 0.24
N GLU A 51 13.99 -3.75 -0.51
CA GLU A 51 14.89 -2.79 -1.16
C GLU A 51 14.17 -2.02 -2.27
N SER A 52 13.34 -2.71 -3.06
CA SER A 52 12.55 -2.08 -4.13
C SER A 52 11.52 -1.11 -3.58
N ILE A 53 10.87 -1.43 -2.45
CA ILE A 53 9.98 -0.54 -1.73
C ILE A 53 10.75 0.71 -1.25
N ARG A 54 11.89 0.53 -0.57
CA ARG A 54 12.72 1.64 -0.04
C ARG A 54 13.21 2.61 -1.12
N LYS A 55 13.51 2.11 -2.33
CA LYS A 55 13.98 2.92 -3.47
C LYS A 55 12.85 3.68 -4.19
N SER A 56 11.59 3.35 -3.91
CA SER A 56 10.44 3.98 -4.55
C SER A 56 9.99 5.24 -3.79
N ASP A 57 9.35 6.18 -4.50
CA ASP A 57 8.75 7.37 -3.88
C ASP A 57 7.31 7.03 -3.45
N PRO A 58 7.00 6.94 -2.15
CA PRO A 58 5.69 6.48 -1.68
C PRO A 58 4.54 7.41 -2.10
N LYS A 59 4.80 8.71 -2.32
CA LYS A 59 3.78 9.66 -2.80
C LYS A 59 3.42 9.47 -4.28
N LYS A 60 4.26 8.75 -5.02
CA LYS A 60 4.12 8.57 -6.48
C LYS A 60 4.03 7.09 -6.87
N SER A 61 4.07 6.19 -5.89
CA SER A 61 4.08 4.75 -6.12
C SER A 61 2.82 4.11 -5.56
N LEU A 62 2.28 3.17 -6.32
CA LEU A 62 1.29 2.22 -5.84
C LEU A 62 1.99 0.93 -5.44
N TYR A 63 1.80 0.48 -4.22
CA TYR A 63 2.32 -0.81 -3.74
C TYR A 63 1.24 -1.87 -3.90
N VAL A 64 1.58 -3.01 -4.50
CA VAL A 64 0.63 -4.10 -4.76
C VAL A 64 1.20 -5.39 -4.17
N ALA A 65 0.60 -5.85 -3.08
CA ALA A 65 0.92 -7.12 -2.46
C ALA A 65 0.24 -8.25 -3.24
N ILE A 66 1.02 -9.23 -3.68
CA ILE A 66 0.54 -10.44 -4.38
C ILE A 66 1.15 -11.69 -3.73
N TYR A 67 0.47 -12.83 -3.80
CA TYR A 67 0.94 -14.09 -3.17
C TYR A 67 1.26 -13.97 -1.68
N ASP A 68 0.47 -13.18 -0.95
CA ASP A 68 0.77 -12.80 0.42
C ASP A 68 -0.49 -12.67 1.27
N GLU A 69 -0.34 -12.76 2.57
CA GLU A 69 -1.40 -12.43 3.53
C GLU A 69 -1.45 -10.92 3.76
N LYS A 70 -2.65 -10.37 3.99
CA LYS A 70 -2.83 -8.92 4.16
C LYS A 70 -1.95 -8.38 5.29
N SER A 71 -1.99 -9.01 6.47
CA SER A 71 -1.23 -8.57 7.66
C SER A 71 0.28 -8.59 7.42
N SER A 72 0.80 -9.66 6.83
CA SER A 72 2.22 -9.82 6.53
C SER A 72 2.71 -8.79 5.50
N ALA A 73 1.90 -8.52 4.47
CA ALA A 73 2.19 -7.49 3.48
C ALA A 73 2.23 -6.09 4.10
N GLN A 74 1.29 -5.79 5.00
CA GLN A 74 1.24 -4.52 5.72
C GLN A 74 2.49 -4.33 6.60
N GLU A 75 2.85 -5.33 7.39
CA GLU A 75 4.04 -5.29 8.25
C GLU A 75 5.32 -5.05 7.43
N ALA A 76 5.47 -5.76 6.30
CA ALA A 76 6.62 -5.58 5.41
C ALA A 76 6.68 -4.16 4.82
N LEU A 77 5.52 -3.59 4.45
CA LEU A 77 5.44 -2.23 3.90
C LEU A 77 5.71 -1.16 4.96
N ASP A 78 5.13 -1.32 6.16
CA ASP A 78 5.36 -0.47 7.32
C ASP A 78 6.85 -0.47 7.69
N PHE A 79 7.46 -1.65 7.78
CA PHE A 79 8.89 -1.81 8.05
C PHE A 79 9.77 -1.16 6.98
N ALA A 80 9.40 -1.27 5.71
CA ALA A 80 10.20 -0.72 4.61
C ALA A 80 10.11 0.81 4.49
N LEU A 81 8.95 1.40 4.78
CA LEU A 81 8.70 2.84 4.60
C LEU A 81 8.82 3.67 5.87
N GLY A 82 8.66 3.06 7.06
CA GLY A 82 8.68 3.75 8.35
C GLY A 82 7.75 4.96 8.35
N ASP A 83 8.26 6.13 8.75
CA ASP A 83 7.48 7.37 8.84
C ASP A 83 6.83 7.81 7.52
N LYS A 84 7.30 7.30 6.38
CA LYS A 84 6.77 7.64 5.05
C LYS A 84 5.51 6.85 4.68
N ILE A 85 5.12 5.88 5.51
CA ILE A 85 3.99 4.98 5.26
C ILE A 85 2.66 5.71 5.08
N SER A 86 2.47 6.82 5.80
CA SER A 86 1.26 7.67 5.73
C SER A 86 0.99 8.26 4.34
N SER A 87 2.00 8.28 3.47
CA SER A 87 1.89 8.76 2.09
C SER A 87 1.73 7.64 1.07
N ALA A 88 1.83 6.38 1.48
CA ALA A 88 1.81 5.23 0.59
C ALA A 88 0.38 4.76 0.31
N SER A 89 0.13 4.32 -0.93
CA SER A 89 -1.10 3.60 -1.29
C SER A 89 -0.77 2.12 -1.47
N CYS A 90 -1.49 1.23 -0.78
CA CYS A 90 -1.27 -0.21 -0.85
C CYS A 90 -2.53 -0.96 -1.28
N VAL A 91 -2.36 -1.94 -2.16
CA VAL A 91 -3.39 -2.87 -2.63
C VAL A 91 -2.99 -4.28 -2.25
N TRP A 92 -3.93 -5.04 -1.70
CA TRP A 92 -3.83 -6.48 -1.51
C TRP A 92 -4.56 -7.20 -2.65
N ASP A 93 -3.79 -7.72 -3.60
CA ASP A 93 -4.27 -8.33 -4.85
C ASP A 93 -4.09 -9.86 -4.82
N VAL A 94 -4.89 -10.51 -3.97
CA VAL A 94 -4.87 -11.99 -3.77
C VAL A 94 -5.08 -12.75 -5.08
N GLU A 95 -6.05 -12.29 -5.87
CA GLU A 95 -6.44 -12.89 -7.15
C GLU A 95 -5.44 -12.58 -8.30
N GLN A 96 -4.44 -11.74 -8.00
CA GLN A 96 -3.39 -11.27 -8.90
C GLN A 96 -3.95 -10.63 -10.17
N VAL A 97 -5.06 -9.89 -10.07
CA VAL A 97 -5.69 -9.22 -11.21
C VAL A 97 -4.74 -8.16 -11.77
N LEU A 98 -4.15 -7.34 -10.90
CA LEU A 98 -3.14 -6.35 -11.28
C LEU A 98 -1.83 -7.05 -11.64
N GLY A 99 -1.43 -8.09 -10.90
CA GLY A 99 -0.22 -8.87 -11.21
C GLY A 99 -0.22 -9.39 -12.65
N LYS A 100 -1.34 -9.99 -13.08
CA LYS A 100 -1.54 -10.47 -14.45
C LYS A 100 -1.61 -9.32 -15.47
N ARG A 101 -2.36 -8.25 -15.17
CA ARG A 101 -2.49 -7.06 -16.05
C ARG A 101 -1.14 -6.44 -16.39
N PHE A 102 -0.25 -6.32 -15.41
CA PHE A 102 1.07 -5.69 -15.59
C PHE A 102 2.18 -6.69 -15.94
N GLY A 103 1.87 -7.99 -16.04
CA GLY A 103 2.85 -9.02 -16.38
C GLY A 103 3.87 -9.30 -15.29
N ALA A 104 3.51 -9.11 -14.01
CA ALA A 104 4.36 -9.41 -12.87
C ALA A 104 4.54 -10.93 -12.71
N LYS A 105 5.60 -11.49 -13.32
CA LYS A 105 5.91 -12.94 -13.29
C LYS A 105 6.85 -13.35 -12.15
N SER A 106 7.56 -12.39 -11.55
CA SER A 106 8.50 -12.60 -10.46
C SER A 106 8.48 -11.40 -9.52
N LEU A 107 8.95 -11.59 -8.30
CA LEU A 107 9.03 -10.55 -7.28
C LEU A 107 10.48 -10.23 -6.91
N PRO A 108 10.82 -8.95 -6.64
CA PRO A 108 10.00 -7.78 -6.89
C PRO A 108 9.79 -7.53 -8.38
N PHE A 109 8.67 -6.90 -8.72
CA PHE A 109 8.46 -6.35 -10.07
C PHE A 109 8.06 -4.89 -9.96
N VAL A 110 8.73 -4.03 -10.74
CA VAL A 110 8.49 -2.59 -10.72
C VAL A 110 8.12 -2.13 -12.11
N PHE A 111 6.88 -1.72 -12.26
CA PHE A 111 6.44 -1.02 -13.46
C PHE A 111 6.67 0.48 -13.29
N LYS A 112 7.28 1.13 -14.28
CA LYS A 112 7.46 2.60 -14.32
C LYS A 112 6.71 3.14 -15.52
N LYS A 113 5.83 4.13 -15.29
CA LYS A 113 5.08 4.78 -16.35
C LYS A 113 6.01 5.74 -17.10
N SER A 114 6.21 5.49 -18.40
CA SER A 114 6.92 6.42 -19.27
C SER A 114 6.12 7.72 -19.44
N PRO A 115 6.77 8.89 -19.50
CA PRO A 115 6.09 10.14 -19.81
C PRO A 115 5.33 10.02 -21.14
N GLY A 116 4.03 10.35 -21.13
CA GLY A 116 3.20 10.36 -22.35
C GLY A 116 2.54 9.04 -22.76
N VAL A 117 2.69 7.96 -22.00
CA VAL A 117 2.03 6.68 -22.28
C VAL A 117 0.85 6.45 -21.34
N ASN A 118 -0.35 6.26 -21.93
CA ASN A 118 -1.51 5.78 -21.17
C ASN A 118 -1.29 4.31 -20.79
N THR A 119 -1.39 4.02 -19.50
CA THR A 119 -1.28 2.66 -18.93
C THR A 119 -2.30 1.72 -19.58
N PRO A 120 -1.92 0.48 -19.94
CA PRO A 120 -2.84 -0.51 -20.50
C PRO A 120 -3.92 -0.91 -19.50
#